data_AF-A0A222GBK3-F1
#
_entry.id   AF-A0A222GBK3-F1
#
_cell.length_a   1.000
_cell.length_b   1.000
_cell.length_c   1.000
_cell.angle_alpha   90.00
_cell.angle_beta   90.00
_cell.angle_gamma   90.00
#
_symmetry.space_group_name_H-M   'P 1'
#
loop_
_entity.id
_entity.type
_entity.pdbx_description
1 polymer ?
#
loop_
_entity_poly.entity_id
_entity_poly.type
_entity_poly.pdbx_seq_one_letter_code
_entity_poly.pdbx_strand_id
1 'polypeptide(L)' 'MNRKKKINQTLKSKIKKMNAKLQNSSKPKYVSKAERAAIAAKEAEANLAIGSNENTSANDMDSIAESEEK' A
#
# COMPACT_ATOMS: atom_id res chain seq x y z
N MET A 1 -17.64 15.96 -29.85
CA MET A 1 -17.81 15.41 -28.49
C MET A 1 -18.01 16.55 -27.50
N ASN A 2 -19.07 16.51 -26.68
CA ASN A 2 -19.36 17.56 -25.70
C ASN A 2 -18.14 17.87 -24.82
N ARG A 3 -17.93 19.16 -24.52
CA ARG A 3 -16.79 19.69 -23.73
C ARG A 3 -16.56 18.89 -22.44
N LYS A 4 -17.64 18.58 -21.72
CA LYS A 4 -17.64 17.73 -20.51
C LYS A 4 -16.98 16.37 -20.74
N LYS A 5 -17.34 15.68 -21.83
CA LYS A 5 -16.79 14.34 -22.15
C LYS A 5 -15.31 14.42 -22.53
N LYS A 6 -14.88 15.49 -23.20
CA LYS A 6 -13.46 15.70 -23.56
C LYS A 6 -12.59 15.90 -22.32
N ILE A 7 -13.01 16.76 -21.39
CA ILE A 7 -12.30 16.99 -20.12
C ILE A 7 -12.13 15.68 -19.34
N ASN A 8 -13.22 14.92 -19.18
CA ASN A 8 -13.18 13.65 -18.46
C ASN A 8 -12.25 12.62 -19.11
N GLN A 9 -12.24 12.54 -20.44
CA GLN A 9 -11.32 11.66 -21.17
C GLN A 9 -9.86 12.06 -20.93
N THR A 10 -9.56 13.36 -20.99
CA THR A 10 -8.21 13.87 -20.73
C THR A 10 -7.76 13.55 -19.30
N LEU A 11 -8.59 13.80 -18.29
CA LEU A 11 -8.27 13.48 -16.89
C LEU A 11 -8.01 11.99 -16.67
N LYS A 12 -8.90 11.12 -17.18
CA LYS A 12 -8.72 9.67 -17.10
C LYS A 12 -7.42 9.21 -17.76
N SER A 13 -7.08 9.77 -18.92
CA SER A 13 -5.85 9.43 -19.61
C SER A 13 -4.59 9.84 -18.82
N LYS A 14 -4.62 10.99 -18.14
CA LYS A 14 -3.52 11.45 -17.28
C LYS A 14 -3.35 10.56 -16.05
N ILE A 15 -4.45 10.22 -15.38
CA ILE A 15 -4.46 9.28 -14.24
C ILE A 15 -3.88 7.94 -14.67
N LYS A 16 -4.34 7.37 -15.78
CA LYS A 16 -3.82 6.10 -16.30
C LYS A 16 -2.31 6.15 -16.58
N LYS A 17 -1.83 7.24 -17.17
CA LYS A 17 -0.38 7.44 -17.42
C LYS A 17 0.42 7.56 -16.12
N MET A 18 -0.10 8.24 -15.12
CA MET A 18 0.55 8.36 -13.80
C MET A 18 0.60 7.01 -13.09
N ASN A 19 -0.52 6.29 -13.06
CA ASN A 19 -0.60 4.97 -12.43
C ASN A 19 0.29 3.95 -13.12
N ALA A 20 0.41 4.01 -14.45
CA ALA A 20 1.33 3.16 -15.22
C ALA A 20 2.81 3.42 -14.87
N LYS A 21 3.18 4.67 -14.56
CA LYS A 21 4.53 5.03 -14.11
C LYS A 21 4.83 4.59 -12.67
N LEU A 22 3.80 4.55 -11.83
CA LEU A 22 3.90 4.11 -10.43
C LEU A 22 3.79 2.59 -10.26
N GLN A 23 3.58 1.83 -11.34
CA GLN A 23 3.56 0.36 -11.25
C GLN A 23 4.96 -0.17 -10.94
N ASN A 24 5.15 -0.58 -9.69
CA ASN A 24 6.27 -1.42 -9.31
C ASN A 24 5.96 -2.84 -9.79
N SER A 25 6.89 -3.49 -10.49
CA SER A 25 6.71 -4.89 -10.88
C SER A 25 6.50 -5.73 -9.62
N SER A 26 5.52 -6.65 -9.61
CA SER A 26 5.28 -7.58 -8.50
C SER A 26 6.43 -8.56 -8.21
N LYS A 27 7.49 -8.51 -9.03
CA LYS A 27 8.70 -9.29 -8.88
C LYS A 27 9.68 -8.53 -7.98
N PRO A 28 10.29 -9.19 -6.99
CA PRO A 28 11.36 -8.57 -6.22
C PRO A 28 12.51 -8.21 -7.15
N LYS A 29 13.12 -7.04 -6.93
CA LYS A 29 14.31 -6.62 -7.68
C LYS A 29 15.39 -7.68 -7.48
N TYR A 30 15.99 -8.14 -8.57
CA TYR A 30 17.11 -9.08 -8.46
C TYR A 30 18.28 -8.35 -7.81
N VAL A 31 18.64 -8.80 -6.61
CA VAL A 31 19.84 -8.41 -5.88
C VAL A 31 20.86 -9.53 -5.96
N SER A 32 22.15 -9.20 -5.91
CA SER A 32 23.23 -10.19 -6.00
C SER A 32 23.20 -11.17 -4.81
N LYS A 33 23.91 -12.30 -4.91
CA LYS A 33 23.98 -13.30 -3.82
C LYS A 33 24.52 -12.68 -2.52
N ALA A 34 25.51 -11.80 -2.60
CA ALA A 34 26.08 -11.12 -1.45
C ALA A 34 25.08 -10.14 -0.80
N GLU A 35 24.38 -9.35 -1.62
CA GLU A 35 23.37 -8.41 -1.13
C GLU A 35 22.18 -9.13 -0.48
N ARG A 36 21.74 -10.27 -1.04
CA ARG A 36 20.66 -11.07 -0.45
C ARG A 36 21.03 -11.61 0.93
N ALA A 37 22.27 -12.06 1.12
CA ALA A 37 22.75 -12.52 2.43
C ALA A 37 22.81 -11.36 3.45
N ALA A 38 23.27 -10.18 3.02
CA ALA A 38 23.32 -8.99 3.87
C ALA A 38 21.93 -8.49 4.28
N ILE A 39 20.94 -8.56 3.39
CA ILE A 39 19.54 -8.20 3.69
C ILE A 39 18.92 -9.23 4.64
N ALA A 40 19.10 -10.53 4.39
CA ALA A 40 18.56 -11.59 5.25
C ALA A 40 19.13 -11.55 6.69
N ALA A 41 20.42 -11.24 6.86
CA ALA A 41 21.01 -11.07 8.19
C ALA A 41 20.39 -9.87 8.94
N LYS A 42 20.21 -8.73 8.27
CA LYS A 42 19.56 -7.54 8.85
C LYS A 42 18.08 -7.79 9.17
N GLU A 43 17.37 -8.51 8.30
CA GLU A 43 15.97 -8.89 8.56
C GLU A 43 15.85 -9.87 9.73
N ALA A 44 16.78 -10.81 9.87
CA ALA A 44 16.81 -11.72 11.03
C ALA A 44 17.05 -10.96 12.35
N GLU A 45 17.97 -10.00 12.37
CA GLU A 45 18.23 -9.13 13.52
C GLU A 45 17.03 -8.25 13.88
N ALA A 46 16.34 -7.69 12.88
CA ALA A 46 15.15 -6.86 13.09
C ALA A 46 13.94 -7.69 13.60
N ASN A 47 13.75 -8.91 13.08
CA ASN A 47 12.64 -9.77 13.49
C ASN A 47 12.82 -10.31 14.92
N LEU A 48 14.05 -10.53 15.39
CA LEU A 48 14.33 -10.91 16.79
C LEU A 48 13.96 -9.80 17.79
N ALA A 49 13.95 -8.53 17.38
CA ALA A 49 13.58 -7.40 18.24
C ALA A 49 12.06 -7.17 18.35
N ILE A 50 11.27 -7.61 17.35
CA ILE A 50 9.83 -7.28 17.24
C ILE A 50 8.92 -8.29 17.98
N GLY A 51 9.42 -9.49 18.31
CA GLY A 51 8.66 -10.55 18.99
C GLY A 51 8.36 -10.33 20.50
N SER A 52 8.46 -9.10 21.02
CA SER A 52 8.32 -8.81 22.45
C SER A 52 7.17 -7.86 22.82
N ASN A 53 6.24 -7.55 21.90
CA ASN A 53 5.07 -6.73 22.21
C ASN A 53 3.75 -7.38 21.74
N GLU A 54 3.33 -8.39 22.49
CA GLU A 54 1.98 -8.95 22.50
C GLU A 54 0.97 -7.99 23.14
N ASN A 55 -0.25 -7.98 22.62
CA ASN A 55 -1.52 -7.68 23.31
C ASN A 55 -1.72 -6.35 24.07
N THR A 56 -2.47 -5.41 23.45
CA THR A 56 -3.55 -4.69 24.15
C THR A 56 -4.66 -4.21 23.19
N SER A 57 -5.89 -4.61 23.53
CA SER A 57 -7.20 -4.08 23.16
C SER A 57 -7.75 -4.26 21.74
N ALA A 58 -8.35 -5.43 21.54
CA ALA A 58 -9.66 -5.51 20.90
C ALA A 58 -10.69 -4.66 21.67
N ASN A 59 -11.69 -4.16 20.93
CA ASN A 59 -12.86 -3.38 21.35
C ASN A 59 -12.63 -1.86 21.44
N ASP A 60 -13.01 -1.15 20.38
CA ASP A 60 -14.00 -0.07 20.41
C ASP A 60 -13.97 0.68 19.07
N MET A 61 -15.10 0.70 18.36
CA MET A 61 -15.55 1.64 17.30
C MET A 61 -16.47 0.94 16.27
N ASP A 62 -17.30 0.00 16.70
CA ASP A 62 -18.47 -0.47 15.93
C ASP A 62 -19.74 -0.04 16.66
N SER A 63 -20.07 1.26 16.65
CA SER A 63 -21.32 1.77 17.26
C SER A 63 -21.78 3.17 16.83
N ILE A 64 -21.46 3.68 15.62
CA ILE A 64 -21.86 5.06 15.25
C ILE A 64 -22.50 5.25 13.86
N ALA A 65 -23.07 4.20 13.25
CA ALA A 65 -23.67 4.33 11.92
C ALA A 65 -25.17 3.98 11.83
N GLU A 66 -25.90 3.94 12.95
CA GLU A 66 -27.33 3.55 12.94
C GLU A 66 -28.33 4.58 13.51
N SER A 67 -27.94 5.84 13.67
CA SER A 67 -28.92 6.87 14.06
C SER A 67 -28.67 8.21 13.38
N GLU A 68 -29.22 8.38 12.17
CA GLU A 68 -29.69 9.66 11.64
C GLU A 68 -30.44 9.44 10.30
N GLU A 69 -31.58 8.75 10.36
CA GLU A 69 -32.68 8.93 9.40
C GLU A 69 -33.92 9.42 10.16
N LYS A 70 -34.08 10.76 10.22
CA LYS A 70 -35.33 11.48 9.96
C LYS A 70 -35.15 12.99 10.04
#